data_AF-F8PT85-F1
#
_entry.id   AF-F8PT85-F1
#
_cell.length_a   1.000
_cell.length_b   1.000
_cell.length_c   1.000
_cell.angle_alpha   90.00
_cell.angle_beta   90.00
_cell.angle_gamma   90.00
#
_symmetry.space_group_name_H-M   'P 1'
#
loop_
_entity.id
_entity.type
_entity.pdbx_description
1 polymer ?
#
loop_
_entity_poly.entity_id
_entity_poly.type
_entity_poly.pdbx_seq_one_letter_code
_entity_poly.pdbx_strand_id
1 'polypeptide(L)'
;MHHTCCDVLKSLLVENSPLPCITPDPGVSSEWQKTGCFYSMPQIRHRPCYPHLKHDLREEPGRRRGDKCSKYYSQYGEKRLTGGLMCAWCTHSICYGFHCIPRGEGRNDVFSAIVTRWPKAPRVVVYDFACTLAPYCLTRELEFFADTLFVVDGFHAKGHTKCSPAVFLTSYASTDPRLTQINSSAAECGNSALKRIRKSVSYMSQDHAILYTRVFLEPVEDPQDEEY
;
A
#
# COMPACT_ATOMS: atom_id res chain seq x y z
N MET A 1 -20.65 -33.38 -15.38
CA MET A 1 -19.29 -32.88 -15.08
C MET A 1 -19.42 -31.80 -14.04
N HIS A 2 -19.03 -32.06 -12.79
CA HIS A 2 -18.99 -31.03 -11.77
C HIS A 2 -17.72 -30.21 -11.98
N HIS A 3 -17.85 -29.05 -12.64
CA HIS A 3 -16.78 -28.06 -12.61
C HIS A 3 -16.67 -27.57 -11.17
N THR A 4 -15.49 -27.67 -10.59
CA THR A 4 -15.24 -27.07 -9.27
C THR A 4 -15.29 -25.54 -9.43
N CYS A 5 -15.61 -24.80 -8.36
CA CYS A 5 -15.50 -23.32 -8.40
C CYS A 5 -14.13 -22.86 -8.92
N CYS A 6 -13.08 -23.66 -8.67
CA CYS A 6 -11.73 -23.41 -9.15
C CYS A 6 -11.62 -23.46 -10.67
N ASP A 7 -12.32 -24.39 -11.33
CA ASP A 7 -12.30 -24.54 -12.79
C ASP A 7 -13.05 -23.41 -13.49
N VAL A 8 -14.18 -22.98 -12.92
CA VAL A 8 -14.93 -21.81 -13.40
C VAL A 8 -14.08 -20.55 -13.24
N LEU A 9 -13.42 -20.38 -12.09
CA LEU A 9 -12.52 -19.25 -11.85
C LEU A 9 -11.36 -19.21 -12.84
N LYS A 10 -10.69 -20.34 -13.08
CA LYS A 10 -9.61 -20.44 -14.07
C LYS A 10 -10.08 -20.12 -15.49
N SER A 11 -11.32 -20.46 -15.84
CA SER A 11 -11.91 -20.14 -17.15
C SER A 11 -12.26 -18.66 -17.34
N LEU A 12 -12.39 -17.91 -16.23
CA LEU A 12 -12.65 -16.46 -16.24
C LEU A 12 -11.36 -15.63 -16.20
N LEU A 13 -10.21 -16.25 -15.93
CA LEU A 13 -8.91 -15.60 -16.00
C LEU A 13 -8.53 -15.40 -17.47
N VAL A 14 -8.54 -14.14 -17.92
CA VAL A 14 -7.94 -13.76 -19.20
C VAL A 14 -6.43 -13.84 -19.01
N GLU A 15 -5.86 -14.94 -19.49
CA GLU A 15 -4.42 -15.29 -19.53
C GLU A 15 -3.74 -15.57 -18.18
N ASN A 16 -3.33 -16.84 -17.97
CA ASN A 16 -2.42 -17.28 -16.89
C ASN A 16 -0.96 -16.86 -17.16
N SER A 17 -0.74 -15.70 -17.78
CA SER A 17 0.61 -15.21 -18.02
C SER A 17 1.11 -14.64 -16.68
N PRO A 18 2.22 -15.14 -16.11
CA PRO A 18 2.81 -14.50 -14.93
C PRO A 18 2.98 -13.02 -15.23
N LEU A 19 2.60 -12.16 -14.27
CA LEU A 19 2.67 -10.71 -14.41
C LEU A 19 3.99 -10.30 -15.07
N PRO A 20 3.97 -9.49 -16.13
CA PRO A 20 5.14 -9.22 -16.95
C PRO A 20 6.26 -8.65 -16.09
N CYS A 21 7.29 -9.46 -15.87
CA CYS A 21 8.45 -9.10 -15.10
C CYS A 21 9.29 -8.09 -15.90
N ILE A 22 9.81 -7.08 -15.23
CA ILE A 22 10.82 -6.21 -15.83
C ILE A 22 12.14 -6.98 -15.81
N THR A 23 12.79 -7.13 -16.96
CA THR A 23 14.20 -7.49 -16.96
C THR A 23 14.96 -6.32 -16.35
N PRO A 24 15.66 -6.47 -15.20
CA PRO A 24 16.39 -5.37 -14.61
C PRO A 24 17.43 -4.87 -15.63
N ASP A 25 17.19 -3.68 -16.17
CA ASP A 25 18.18 -2.98 -16.97
C ASP A 25 19.15 -2.31 -15.99
N PRO A 26 20.42 -2.75 -15.92
CA PRO A 26 21.41 -2.17 -15.01
C PRO A 26 21.68 -0.67 -15.29
N GLY A 27 21.17 -0.10 -16.38
CA GLY A 27 21.32 1.31 -16.75
C GLY A 27 20.14 2.23 -16.40
N VAL A 28 19.02 1.73 -15.87
CA VAL A 28 17.87 2.61 -15.56
C VAL A 28 18.11 3.35 -14.25
N SER A 29 18.67 4.54 -14.40
CA SER A 29 18.65 5.60 -13.39
C SER A 29 17.25 5.70 -12.78
N SER A 30 17.25 5.68 -11.46
CA SER A 30 16.11 5.64 -10.56
C SER A 30 14.97 6.61 -10.97
N GLU A 31 13.90 6.08 -11.59
CA GLU A 31 12.74 6.85 -12.08
C GLU A 31 11.84 7.47 -10.98
N TRP A 32 12.31 7.54 -9.73
CA TRP A 32 11.55 8.13 -8.62
C TRP A 32 11.25 9.62 -8.86
N GLN A 33 12.10 10.32 -9.59
CA GLN A 33 11.89 11.73 -9.98
C GLN A 33 10.59 11.91 -10.77
N LYS A 34 10.28 10.96 -11.67
CA LYS A 34 9.05 10.99 -12.48
C LYS A 34 7.86 10.40 -11.74
N THR A 35 8.07 9.26 -11.07
CA THR A 35 6.98 8.47 -10.47
C THR A 35 6.55 8.99 -9.10
N GLY A 36 7.36 9.79 -8.42
CA GLY A 36 7.11 10.20 -7.05
C GLY A 36 7.31 9.08 -6.03
N CYS A 37 7.83 7.92 -6.43
CA CYS A 37 7.86 6.72 -5.61
C CYS A 37 9.29 6.28 -5.33
N PHE A 38 9.62 6.02 -4.06
CA PHE A 38 10.92 5.52 -3.66
C PHE A 38 10.77 4.26 -2.80
N TYR A 39 11.45 3.18 -3.18
CA TYR A 39 11.47 1.92 -2.42
C TYR A 39 12.90 1.41 -2.32
N SER A 40 13.24 0.79 -1.18
CA SER A 40 14.48 0.01 -1.05
C SER A 40 14.42 -1.27 -1.88
N MET A 41 13.22 -1.75 -2.21
CA MET A 41 13.00 -2.88 -3.10
C MET A 41 12.97 -2.44 -4.58
N PRO A 42 13.61 -3.21 -5.49
CA PRO A 42 13.55 -2.92 -6.91
C PRO A 42 12.11 -3.02 -7.44
N GLN A 43 11.83 -2.31 -8.53
CA GLN A 43 10.60 -2.53 -9.27
C GLN A 43 10.75 -3.82 -10.09
N ILE A 44 9.98 -4.84 -9.75
CA ILE A 44 10.08 -6.15 -10.42
C ILE A 44 9.08 -6.31 -11.56
N ARG A 45 8.02 -5.49 -11.61
CA ARG A 45 7.01 -5.50 -12.66
C ARG A 45 6.36 -4.14 -12.82
N HIS A 46 5.83 -3.87 -14.00
CA HIS A 46 5.00 -2.68 -14.22
C HIS A 46 3.61 -2.89 -13.61
N ARG A 47 2.97 -1.80 -13.19
CA ARG A 47 1.57 -1.81 -12.79
C ARG A 47 0.72 -2.23 -14.01
N PRO A 48 -0.04 -3.34 -13.96
CA PRO A 48 -0.86 -3.75 -15.10
C PRO A 48 -1.93 -2.72 -15.45
N CYS A 49 -2.54 -2.82 -16.62
CA CYS A 49 -3.73 -2.05 -16.97
C CYS A 49 -4.88 -3.04 -17.14
N TYR A 50 -6.08 -2.70 -16.65
CA TYR A 50 -7.27 -3.52 -16.83
C TYR A 50 -8.30 -2.79 -17.70
N PRO A 51 -8.24 -2.95 -19.04
CA PRO A 51 -9.09 -2.19 -19.98
C PRO A 51 -10.59 -2.38 -19.74
N HIS A 52 -10.99 -3.54 -19.21
CA HIS A 52 -12.40 -3.86 -18.95
C HIS A 52 -12.94 -3.27 -17.65
N LEU A 53 -12.08 -2.69 -16.80
CA LEU A 53 -12.49 -2.00 -15.59
C LEU A 53 -12.63 -0.50 -15.90
N LYS A 54 -13.89 -0.02 -16.03
CA LYS A 54 -14.25 1.37 -16.41
C LYS A 54 -13.55 2.48 -15.61
N HIS A 55 -13.13 2.17 -14.39
CA HIS A 55 -12.49 3.11 -13.46
C HIS A 55 -11.07 2.68 -13.09
N ASP A 56 -10.42 1.82 -13.89
CA ASP A 56 -9.01 1.52 -13.67
C ASP A 56 -8.16 2.78 -13.89
N LEU A 57 -7.16 2.95 -13.02
CA LEU A 57 -6.25 4.10 -13.01
C LEU A 57 -6.90 5.48 -12.81
N ARG A 58 -8.24 5.59 -12.73
CA ARG A 58 -8.91 6.85 -12.42
C ARG A 58 -8.71 7.23 -10.96
N GLU A 59 -8.51 8.53 -10.73
CA GLU A 59 -8.51 9.09 -9.38
C GLU A 59 -9.84 8.79 -8.70
N GLU A 60 -9.78 8.34 -7.44
CA GLU A 60 -10.96 8.14 -6.62
C GLU A 60 -11.50 9.52 -6.22
N PRO A 61 -12.76 9.87 -6.56
CA PRO A 61 -13.31 11.15 -6.13
C PRO A 61 -13.32 11.20 -4.60
N GLY A 62 -12.91 12.33 -4.03
CA GLY A 62 -13.00 12.58 -2.59
C GLY A 62 -14.44 12.31 -2.12
N ARG A 63 -14.61 11.25 -1.31
CA ARG A 63 -15.96 10.76 -0.98
C ARG A 63 -16.62 11.69 0.03
N ARG A 64 -17.90 11.99 -0.19
CA ARG A 64 -18.72 12.74 0.77
C ARG A 64 -18.96 11.89 2.02
N ARG A 65 -19.05 12.56 3.17
CA ARG A 65 -19.34 11.94 4.48
C ARG A 65 -20.65 11.14 4.39
N GLY A 66 -20.61 9.83 4.62
CA GLY A 66 -21.79 8.96 4.72
C GLY A 66 -21.89 7.81 3.70
N ASP A 67 -21.19 7.91 2.56
CA ASP A 67 -21.18 6.88 1.51
C ASP A 67 -20.00 5.91 1.70
N LYS A 68 -20.26 4.80 2.39
CA LYS A 68 -19.29 3.74 2.77
C LYS A 68 -18.16 4.23 3.71
N CYS A 69 -17.38 3.30 4.27
CA CYS A 69 -16.28 3.60 5.21
C CYS A 69 -15.38 4.69 4.57
N SER A 70 -15.36 5.91 5.11
CA SER A 70 -14.77 7.09 4.46
C SER A 70 -13.49 7.50 5.18
N LYS A 71 -12.36 7.53 4.47
CA LYS A 71 -11.12 8.16 4.94
C LYS A 71 -11.36 9.67 5.02
N TYR A 72 -11.14 10.29 6.17
CA TYR A 72 -11.34 11.73 6.37
C TYR A 72 -10.32 12.52 5.56
N TYR A 73 -10.73 12.95 4.36
CA TYR A 73 -9.88 13.68 3.41
C TYR A 73 -9.76 15.19 3.73
N SER A 74 -10.54 15.69 4.67
CA SER A 74 -10.86 17.12 4.86
C SER A 74 -9.73 18.00 5.43
N GLN A 75 -8.45 17.62 5.28
CA GLN A 75 -7.33 18.43 5.76
C GLN A 75 -6.16 18.62 4.78
N TYR A 76 -6.17 17.94 3.63
CA TYR A 76 -4.99 17.89 2.74
C TYR A 76 -5.20 18.58 1.38
N GLY A 77 -6.44 18.71 0.90
CA GLY A 77 -6.73 19.15 -0.47
C GLY A 77 -6.68 20.66 -0.74
N GLU A 78 -6.79 21.52 0.29
CA GLU A 78 -7.02 22.96 0.04
C GLU A 78 -5.76 23.79 -0.19
N LYS A 79 -4.57 23.30 0.16
CA LYS A 79 -3.37 24.16 0.25
C LYS A 79 -2.35 24.05 -0.90
N ARG A 80 -2.58 23.24 -1.94
CA ARG A 80 -1.63 23.07 -3.07
C ARG A 80 -0.16 22.76 -2.67
N LEU A 81 0.04 22.28 -1.45
CA LEU A 81 1.34 21.84 -0.96
C LEU A 81 1.59 20.40 -1.44
N THR A 82 2.84 19.93 -1.48
CA THR A 82 3.14 18.54 -1.89
C THR A 82 2.19 17.58 -1.17
N GLY A 83 1.51 16.72 -1.93
CA GLY A 83 0.47 15.88 -1.36
C GLY A 83 1.00 14.83 -0.37
N GLY A 84 0.10 14.02 0.19
CA GLY A 84 0.41 13.10 1.29
C GLY A 84 1.49 12.07 0.93
N LEU A 85 2.17 11.54 1.96
CA LEU A 85 3.07 10.39 1.83
C LEU A 85 2.30 9.13 2.22
N MET A 86 2.35 8.09 1.38
CA MET A 86 1.96 6.74 1.77
C MET A 86 3.23 5.91 1.91
N CYS A 87 3.47 5.38 3.10
CA CYS A 87 4.66 4.60 3.40
C CYS A 87 4.29 3.14 3.68
N ALA A 88 5.09 2.22 3.14
CA ALA A 88 4.96 0.80 3.40
C ALA A 88 5.91 0.40 4.52
N TRP A 89 5.34 -0.14 5.61
CA TRP A 89 6.07 -0.53 6.81
C TRP A 89 6.00 -2.03 7.02
N CYS A 90 7.06 -2.62 7.56
CA CYS A 90 7.03 -3.97 8.09
C CYS A 90 6.58 -3.98 9.57
N THR A 91 6.31 -5.16 10.12
CA THR A 91 5.94 -5.33 11.54
C THR A 91 7.06 -4.94 12.52
N HIS A 92 8.31 -4.87 12.06
CA HIS A 92 9.45 -4.40 12.84
C HIS A 92 9.65 -2.87 12.76
N SER A 93 8.68 -2.13 12.21
CA SER A 93 8.75 -0.67 12.02
C SER A 93 9.83 -0.19 11.05
N ILE A 94 10.31 -1.07 10.15
CA ILE A 94 11.22 -0.71 9.06
C ILE A 94 10.39 -0.24 7.86
N CYS A 95 10.75 0.91 7.30
CA CYS A 95 10.13 1.43 6.09
C CYS A 95 10.73 0.77 4.84
N TYR A 96 9.89 0.16 4.02
CA TYR A 96 10.32 -0.37 2.71
C TYR A 96 10.33 0.68 1.61
N GLY A 97 9.63 1.80 1.81
CA GLY A 97 9.49 2.84 0.81
C GLY A 97 8.19 3.59 0.92
N PHE A 98 7.99 4.52 -0.01
CA PHE A 98 6.86 5.44 0.00
C PHE A 98 6.46 5.94 -1.39
N HIS A 99 5.20 6.37 -1.49
CA HIS A 99 4.65 7.12 -2.60
C HIS A 99 4.42 8.57 -2.17
N CYS A 100 4.91 9.53 -2.95
CA CYS A 100 4.46 10.92 -2.91
C CYS A 100 3.16 11.04 -3.69
N ILE A 101 2.06 11.37 -2.99
CA ILE A 101 0.72 11.33 -3.57
C ILE A 101 0.17 12.74 -3.68
N PRO A 102 0.20 13.37 -4.87
CA PRO A 102 -0.08 14.81 -5.03
C PRO A 102 -1.52 15.20 -4.72
N ARG A 103 -2.49 14.28 -4.86
CA ARG A 103 -3.93 14.57 -4.77
C ARG A 103 -4.71 13.66 -3.85
N GLY A 104 -4.04 12.87 -3.01
CA GLY A 104 -4.68 12.07 -1.96
C GLY A 104 -4.48 10.57 -2.08
N GLU A 105 -4.18 9.94 -0.95
CA GLU A 105 -3.95 8.51 -0.86
C GLU A 105 -5.20 7.69 -1.17
N GLY A 106 -5.07 6.78 -2.13
CA GLY A 106 -6.12 5.85 -2.51
C GLY A 106 -5.66 4.40 -2.55
N ARG A 107 -6.61 3.53 -2.85
CA ARG A 107 -6.38 2.08 -3.00
C ARG A 107 -5.39 1.75 -4.11
N ASN A 108 -5.35 2.57 -5.15
CA ASN A 108 -4.45 2.37 -6.28
C ASN A 108 -2.99 2.53 -5.86
N ASP A 109 -2.66 3.43 -4.94
CA ASP A 109 -1.28 3.63 -4.47
C ASP A 109 -0.79 2.36 -3.75
N VAL A 110 -1.59 1.86 -2.82
CA VAL A 110 -1.26 0.64 -2.05
C VAL A 110 -1.19 -0.58 -2.98
N PHE A 111 -2.16 -0.74 -3.88
CA PHE A 111 -2.15 -1.82 -4.86
C PHE A 111 -0.90 -1.76 -5.75
N SER A 112 -0.58 -0.57 -6.26
CA SER A 112 0.56 -0.37 -7.16
C SER A 112 1.87 -0.66 -6.45
N ALA A 113 2.02 -0.22 -5.20
CA ALA A 113 3.17 -0.58 -4.38
C ALA A 113 3.33 -2.10 -4.25
N ILE A 114 2.26 -2.80 -3.86
CA ILE A 114 2.35 -4.23 -3.59
C ILE A 114 2.66 -5.02 -4.87
N VAL A 115 1.91 -4.79 -5.95
CA VAL A 115 2.08 -5.53 -7.20
C VAL A 115 3.43 -5.25 -7.84
N THR A 116 3.94 -4.01 -7.79
CA THR A 116 5.19 -3.67 -8.49
C THR A 116 6.46 -4.03 -7.74
N ARG A 117 6.41 -4.24 -6.42
CA ARG A 117 7.60 -4.43 -5.57
C ARG A 117 7.71 -5.83 -4.95
N TRP A 118 6.59 -6.52 -4.69
CA TRP A 118 6.64 -7.83 -4.02
C TRP A 118 6.58 -8.99 -5.03
N PRO A 119 7.53 -9.95 -5.01
CA PRO A 119 7.46 -11.15 -5.85
C PRO A 119 6.21 -12.00 -5.59
N LYS A 120 5.83 -12.11 -4.32
CA LYS A 120 4.60 -12.73 -3.84
C LYS A 120 3.89 -11.75 -2.92
N ALA A 121 2.57 -11.63 -3.03
CA ALA A 121 1.80 -10.75 -2.16
C ALA A 121 2.04 -11.05 -0.66
N PRO A 122 2.09 -10.02 0.20
CA PRO A 122 2.15 -10.22 1.64
C PRO A 122 0.99 -11.11 2.11
N ARG A 123 1.28 -12.00 3.07
CA ARG A 123 0.26 -12.87 3.67
C ARG A 123 -0.80 -12.07 4.43
N VAL A 124 -0.40 -10.95 5.03
CA VAL A 124 -1.29 -10.06 5.77
C VAL A 124 -0.97 -8.62 5.37
N VAL A 125 -2.01 -7.86 5.03
CA VAL A 125 -1.94 -6.43 4.75
C VAL A 125 -2.81 -5.73 5.79
N VAL A 126 -2.16 -4.98 6.68
CA VAL A 126 -2.82 -4.13 7.67
C VAL A 126 -2.95 -2.72 7.11
N TYR A 127 -4.17 -2.22 6.93
CA TYR A 127 -4.41 -0.91 6.32
C TYR A 127 -5.70 -0.25 6.82
N ASP A 128 -5.67 1.07 7.08
CA ASP A 128 -6.82 1.82 7.58
C ASP A 128 -8.07 1.68 6.71
N PHE A 129 -7.88 1.47 5.41
CA PHE A 129 -8.94 1.34 4.41
C PHE A 129 -8.95 -0.05 3.73
N ALA A 130 -8.46 -1.07 4.45
CA ALA A 130 -8.39 -2.46 3.97
C ALA A 130 -9.73 -3.01 3.45
N CYS A 131 -10.85 -2.59 4.06
CA CYS A 131 -12.21 -3.03 3.70
C CYS A 131 -12.59 -2.75 2.24
N THR A 132 -11.99 -1.74 1.61
CA THR A 132 -12.21 -1.42 0.20
C THR A 132 -11.01 -1.73 -0.67
N LEU A 133 -9.81 -1.86 -0.07
CA LEU A 133 -8.60 -2.33 -0.73
C LEU A 133 -8.74 -3.81 -1.11
N ALA A 134 -9.25 -4.66 -0.23
CA ALA A 134 -9.39 -6.10 -0.48
C ALA A 134 -10.18 -6.40 -1.77
N PRO A 135 -11.43 -5.91 -1.96
CA PRO A 135 -12.14 -6.13 -3.21
C PRO A 135 -11.45 -5.44 -4.40
N TYR A 136 -10.76 -4.31 -4.19
CA TYR A 136 -10.02 -3.62 -5.25
C TYR A 136 -8.87 -4.49 -5.79
N CYS A 137 -8.11 -5.14 -4.90
CA CYS A 137 -7.02 -6.05 -5.22
C CYS A 137 -7.53 -7.33 -5.89
N LEU A 138 -8.52 -7.99 -5.28
CA LEU A 138 -9.05 -9.28 -5.76
C LEU A 138 -9.77 -9.16 -7.12
N THR A 139 -10.39 -8.02 -7.42
CA THR A 139 -11.00 -7.78 -8.75
C THR A 139 -9.96 -7.67 -9.87
N ARG A 140 -8.72 -7.33 -9.52
CA ARG A 140 -7.63 -7.03 -10.46
C ARG A 140 -6.65 -8.17 -10.61
N GLU A 141 -6.20 -8.71 -9.48
CA GLU A 141 -5.12 -9.70 -9.39
C GLU A 141 -5.51 -10.80 -8.40
N LEU A 142 -6.54 -11.56 -8.76
CA LEU A 142 -7.08 -12.57 -7.86
C LEU A 142 -6.04 -13.62 -7.46
N GLU A 143 -5.28 -14.13 -8.43
CA GLU A 143 -4.28 -15.18 -8.19
C GLU A 143 -3.13 -14.67 -7.30
N PHE A 144 -2.63 -13.47 -7.57
CA PHE A 144 -1.54 -12.88 -6.80
C PHE A 144 -1.93 -12.63 -5.33
N PHE A 145 -3.18 -12.24 -5.07
CA PHE A 145 -3.70 -11.93 -3.73
C PHE A 145 -4.51 -13.07 -3.09
N ALA A 146 -4.55 -14.26 -3.69
CA ALA A 146 -5.39 -15.37 -3.23
C ALA A 146 -5.12 -15.77 -1.77
N ASP A 147 -3.85 -15.69 -1.34
CA ASP A 147 -3.40 -16.02 0.01
C ASP A 147 -3.24 -14.78 0.93
N THR A 148 -3.73 -13.60 0.51
CA THR A 148 -3.56 -12.35 1.26
C THR A 148 -4.76 -12.03 2.12
N LEU A 149 -4.55 -11.95 3.43
CA LEU A 149 -5.51 -11.44 4.40
C LEU A 149 -5.42 -9.91 4.48
N PHE A 150 -6.48 -9.22 4.10
CA PHE A 150 -6.60 -7.76 4.27
C PHE A 150 -7.37 -7.42 5.54
N VAL A 151 -6.76 -6.65 6.43
CA VAL A 151 -7.36 -6.29 7.71
C VAL A 151 -7.18 -4.81 8.04
N VAL A 152 -8.20 -4.25 8.66
CA VAL A 152 -8.21 -2.91 9.21
C VAL A 152 -7.47 -2.92 10.53
N ASP A 153 -6.58 -1.95 10.68
CA ASP A 153 -5.86 -1.69 11.92
C ASP A 153 -6.83 -1.42 13.09
N GLY A 154 -6.50 -1.96 14.26
CA GLY A 154 -7.32 -1.88 15.46
C GLY A 154 -7.60 -0.44 15.93
N PHE A 155 -6.65 0.49 15.75
CA PHE A 155 -6.85 1.89 16.11
C PHE A 155 -7.93 2.57 15.26
N HIS A 156 -8.05 2.14 14.00
CA HIS A 156 -8.97 2.70 13.03
C HIS A 156 -10.33 1.99 13.01
N ALA A 157 -10.45 0.81 13.63
CA ALA A 157 -11.65 -0.02 13.61
C ALA A 157 -12.94 0.73 14.05
N LYS A 158 -12.85 1.67 14.99
CA LYS A 158 -14.01 2.48 15.43
C LYS A 158 -14.62 3.33 14.30
N GLY A 159 -13.83 3.72 13.30
CA GLY A 159 -14.29 4.47 12.13
C GLY A 159 -15.07 3.63 11.11
N HIS A 160 -15.10 2.32 11.28
CA HIS A 160 -15.63 1.34 10.32
C HIS A 160 -16.98 0.77 10.75
N THR A 161 -17.93 1.64 11.08
CA THR A 161 -19.24 1.26 11.65
C THR A 161 -20.14 0.47 10.70
N LYS A 162 -19.93 0.56 9.39
CA LYS A 162 -20.69 -0.15 8.35
C LYS A 162 -19.94 -1.36 7.76
N CYS A 163 -18.73 -1.62 8.24
CA CYS A 163 -17.86 -2.65 7.71
C CYS A 163 -18.01 -3.94 8.57
N SER A 164 -17.96 -5.11 7.93
CA SER A 164 -18.15 -6.41 8.59
C SER A 164 -17.02 -6.72 9.59
N PRO A 165 -17.28 -7.45 10.69
CA PRO A 165 -16.23 -7.94 11.58
C PRO A 165 -15.09 -8.68 10.86
N ALA A 166 -15.40 -9.33 9.72
CA ALA A 166 -14.44 -10.04 8.90
C ALA A 166 -13.33 -9.16 8.28
N VAL A 167 -13.37 -7.83 8.44
CA VAL A 167 -12.27 -6.95 8.02
C VAL A 167 -11.39 -6.48 9.18
N PHE A 168 -11.69 -6.79 10.44
CA PHE A 168 -10.90 -6.29 11.57
C PHE A 168 -9.82 -7.28 12.00
N LEU A 169 -8.60 -6.78 12.19
CA LEU A 169 -7.50 -7.61 12.71
C LEU A 169 -7.87 -8.25 14.06
N THR A 170 -8.55 -7.51 14.93
CA THR A 170 -8.99 -7.98 16.25
C THR A 170 -9.94 -9.18 16.18
N SER A 171 -10.78 -9.26 15.15
CA SER A 171 -11.70 -10.37 14.94
C SER A 171 -10.99 -11.65 14.54
N TYR A 172 -9.85 -11.56 13.84
CA TYR A 172 -9.05 -12.74 13.52
C TYR A 172 -8.08 -13.10 14.64
N ALA A 173 -7.56 -12.12 15.37
CA ALA A 173 -6.66 -12.34 16.51
C ALA A 173 -7.29 -13.19 17.63
N SER A 174 -8.63 -13.18 17.75
CA SER A 174 -9.36 -14.05 18.68
C SER A 174 -9.34 -15.52 18.31
N THR A 175 -9.09 -15.84 17.03
CA THR A 175 -9.16 -17.20 16.48
C THR A 175 -7.78 -17.72 16.06
N ASP A 176 -6.89 -16.86 15.57
CA ASP A 176 -5.50 -17.17 15.22
C ASP A 176 -4.53 -16.32 16.06
N PRO A 177 -3.92 -16.89 17.12
CA PRO A 177 -2.98 -16.19 17.99
C PRO A 177 -1.76 -15.59 17.28
N ARG A 178 -1.40 -16.09 16.09
CA ARG A 178 -0.28 -15.55 15.31
C ARG A 178 -0.55 -14.13 14.83
N LEU A 179 -1.82 -13.79 14.59
CA LEU A 179 -2.21 -12.46 14.15
C LEU A 179 -2.15 -11.43 15.29
N THR A 180 -2.24 -11.89 16.55
CA THR A 180 -2.03 -11.04 17.74
C THR A 180 -0.57 -10.56 17.86
N GLN A 181 0.38 -11.31 17.31
CA GLN A 181 1.80 -10.95 17.32
C GLN A 181 2.15 -9.89 16.25
N ILE A 182 1.24 -9.59 15.33
CA ILE A 182 1.45 -8.55 14.32
C ILE A 182 1.40 -7.19 14.99
N ASN A 183 2.51 -6.45 14.90
CA ASN A 183 2.56 -5.06 15.31
C ASN A 183 1.74 -4.18 14.34
N SER A 184 0.43 -4.08 14.58
CA SER A 184 -0.47 -3.26 13.76
C SER A 184 -0.20 -1.75 13.92
N SER A 185 0.51 -1.36 14.97
CA SER A 185 0.89 0.02 15.29
C SER A 185 2.11 0.52 14.50
N ALA A 186 2.85 -0.36 13.81
CA ALA A 186 4.10 0.01 13.13
C ALA A 186 3.91 1.22 12.18
N ALA A 187 2.85 1.19 11.39
CA ALA A 187 2.52 2.28 10.47
C ALA A 187 2.13 3.58 11.19
N GLU A 188 1.37 3.53 12.29
CA GLU A 188 1.00 4.74 13.05
C GLU A 188 2.22 5.35 13.74
N CYS A 189 3.12 4.51 14.28
CA CYS A 189 4.38 4.96 14.86
C CYS A 189 5.26 5.65 13.81
N GLY A 190 5.46 5.01 12.65
CA GLY A 190 6.19 5.60 11.53
C GLY A 190 5.55 6.89 11.01
N ASN A 191 4.23 6.93 10.88
CA ASN A 191 3.50 8.13 10.48
C ASN A 191 3.62 9.26 11.50
N SER A 192 3.73 8.94 12.80
CA SER A 192 4.01 9.92 13.84
C SER A 192 5.37 10.58 13.64
N ALA A 193 6.40 9.80 13.27
CA ALA A 193 7.70 10.35 12.91
C ALA A 193 7.62 11.25 11.65
N LEU A 194 6.88 10.83 10.62
CA LEU A 194 6.68 11.62 9.40
C LEU A 194 5.98 12.96 9.63
N LYS A 195 5.13 13.08 10.66
CA LYS A 195 4.51 14.37 11.04
C LYS A 195 5.58 15.44 11.33
N ARG A 196 6.79 15.07 11.77
CA ARG A 196 7.91 15.98 12.07
C ARG A 196 8.46 16.67 10.81
N ILE A 197 8.51 15.94 9.69
CA ILE A 197 9.06 16.46 8.43
C ILE A 197 7.99 17.02 7.48
N ARG A 198 6.71 16.73 7.76
CA ARG A 198 5.57 17.11 6.91
C ARG A 198 5.61 18.56 6.45
N LYS A 199 5.86 19.50 7.37
CA LYS A 199 5.89 20.94 7.02
C LYS A 199 7.03 21.24 6.06
N SER A 200 8.24 20.75 6.32
CA SER A 200 9.39 20.97 5.44
C SER A 200 9.15 20.40 4.04
N VAL A 201 8.71 19.14 3.97
CA VAL A 201 8.39 18.44 2.71
C VAL A 201 7.31 19.19 1.91
N SER A 202 6.32 19.76 2.59
CA SER A 202 5.19 20.47 1.96
C SER A 202 5.58 21.66 1.07
N TYR A 203 6.76 22.25 1.32
CA TYR A 203 7.30 23.40 0.59
C TYR A 203 8.44 23.04 -0.37
N MET A 204 8.79 21.75 -0.48
CA MET A 204 9.85 21.28 -1.38
C MET A 204 9.28 20.96 -2.77
N SER A 205 10.12 21.03 -3.81
CA SER A 205 9.82 20.35 -5.08
C SER A 205 9.75 18.83 -4.84
N GLN A 206 9.05 18.09 -5.71
CA GLN A 206 8.97 16.63 -5.64
C GLN A 206 10.33 15.95 -5.43
N ASP A 207 11.36 16.36 -6.19
CA ASP A 207 12.66 15.69 -6.11
C ASP A 207 13.32 15.85 -4.73
N HIS A 208 13.37 17.08 -4.24
CA HIS A 208 13.86 17.40 -2.90
C HIS A 208 13.03 16.73 -1.80
N ALA A 209 11.70 16.70 -1.95
CA ALA A 209 10.80 16.03 -1.01
C ALA A 209 11.11 14.53 -0.90
N ILE A 210 11.36 13.86 -2.01
CA ILE A 210 11.68 12.43 -2.06
C ILE A 210 13.05 12.18 -1.42
N LEU A 211 14.08 12.94 -1.80
CA LEU A 211 15.43 12.79 -1.23
C LEU A 211 15.43 13.04 0.28
N TYR A 212 14.77 14.09 0.73
CA TYR A 212 14.68 14.43 2.15
C TYR A 212 13.92 13.36 2.95
N THR A 213 12.79 12.88 2.41
CA THR A 213 12.00 11.82 3.06
C THR A 213 12.76 10.50 3.11
N ARG A 214 13.50 10.16 2.04
CA ARG A 214 14.37 8.99 1.99
C ARG A 214 15.40 9.02 3.13
N VAL A 215 16.21 10.07 3.20
CA VAL A 215 17.26 10.20 4.22
C VAL A 215 16.67 10.18 5.63
N PHE A 216 15.47 10.74 5.83
CA PHE A 216 14.78 10.69 7.11
C PHE A 216 14.31 9.28 7.51
N LEU A 217 13.98 8.43 6.53
CA LEU A 217 13.44 7.09 6.74
C LEU A 217 14.50 5.98 6.70
N GLU A 218 15.70 6.28 6.19
CA GLU A 218 16.82 5.34 6.19
C GLU A 218 17.23 5.04 7.66
N PRO A 219 17.42 3.76 8.01
CA PRO A 219 17.98 3.40 9.30
C PRO A 219 19.34 4.10 9.47
N VAL A 220 19.59 4.65 10.66
CA VAL A 220 20.95 5.08 11.01
C VAL A 220 21.78 3.80 11.13
N GLU A 221 22.69 3.58 10.20
CA GLU A 221 23.75 2.58 10.38
C GLU A 221 24.60 3.05 11.56
N ASP A 222 24.52 2.34 12.69
CA ASP A 222 25.41 2.59 13.82
C ASP A 222 26.78 2.00 13.45
N PRO A 223 27.89 2.78 13.44
CA PRO A 223 29.19 2.31 12.99
C PRO A 223 29.87 1.23 13.87
N GLN A 224 29.13 0.40 14.62
CA GLN A 224 29.69 -0.49 15.64
C GLN A 224 29.51 -2.00 15.41
N ASP A 225 28.99 -2.45 14.27
CA ASP A 225 28.78 -3.90 14.02
C ASP A 225 29.86 -4.55 13.10
N GLU A 226 31.09 -4.04 13.11
CA GLU A 226 32.28 -4.72 12.54
C GLU A 226 33.25 -5.19 13.63
N GLU A 227 32.78 -5.97 14.61
CA GLU A 227 33.69 -6.81 15.41
C GLU A 227 32.95 -7.98 16.08
N TYR A 228 32.80 -9.10 15.35
CA TYR A 228 32.90 -10.46 15.92
C TYR A 228 33.16 -11.52 14.85
#